data_AF-A0A9D6XVD6-F1
#
_entry.id   AF-A0A9D6XVD6-F1
#
_cell.length_a   1.000
_cell.length_b   1.000
_cell.length_c   1.000
_cell.angle_alpha   90.00
_cell.angle_beta   90.00
_cell.angle_gamma   90.00
#
_symmetry.space_group_name_H-M   'P 1'
#
loop_
_entity.id
_entity.type
_entity.pdbx_description
1 polymer ?
#
loop_
_entity_poly.entity_id
_entity_poly.type
_entity_poly.pdbx_seq_one_letter_code
_entity_poly.pdbx_strand_id
1 'polypeptide(L)'
;MIDGATAAELGIVQWAFDSGELSEKVNAIAEHIASQPREAVMRAKACIAAALDPARDGFAEEIEATRFLGSHAEARTRIAAFLARSK
;
A
#
# COMPACT_ATOMS: atom_id res chain seq x y z
N MET A 1 11.80 27.40 -9.08
CA MET A 1 11.54 26.73 -7.78
C MET A 1 10.04 26.61 -7.65
N ILE A 2 9.52 25.42 -7.36
CA ILE A 2 8.06 25.19 -7.17
C ILE A 2 7.79 24.94 -5.68
N ASP A 3 6.60 25.29 -5.21
CA ASP A 3 6.16 25.00 -3.84
C ASP A 3 5.55 23.58 -3.71
N GLY A 4 5.18 23.21 -2.48
CA GLY A 4 4.61 21.89 -2.20
C GLY A 4 3.27 21.65 -2.89
N ALA A 5 2.41 22.67 -2.95
CA ALA A 5 1.09 22.57 -3.59
C ALA A 5 1.22 22.32 -5.10
N THR A 6 2.06 23.12 -5.77
CA THR A 6 2.35 22.97 -7.21
C THR A 6 3.00 21.60 -7.49
N ALA A 7 3.90 21.14 -6.62
CA ALA A 7 4.52 19.82 -6.77
C ALA A 7 3.52 18.67 -6.67
N ALA A 8 2.47 18.80 -5.84
CA ALA A 8 1.41 17.80 -5.71
C ALA A 8 0.50 17.78 -6.95
N GLU A 9 0.14 18.94 -7.49
CA GLU A 9 -0.66 19.05 -8.73
C GLU A 9 0.07 18.44 -9.94
N LEU A 10 1.39 18.58 -9.99
CA LEU A 10 2.24 17.99 -11.03
C LEU A 10 2.53 16.49 -10.80
N GLY A 11 2.07 15.90 -9.70
CA GLY A 11 2.32 14.50 -9.37
C GLY A 11 3.77 14.17 -8.97
N ILE A 12 4.57 15.18 -8.63
CA ILE A 12 5.96 15.00 -8.16
C ILE A 12 5.99 14.48 -6.73
N VAL A 13 5.04 14.95 -5.90
CA VAL A 13 4.79 14.44 -4.55
C VAL A 13 3.35 13.94 -4.47
N GLN A 14 3.10 13.00 -3.56
CA GLN A 14 1.76 12.44 -3.37
C GLN A 14 0.82 13.43 -2.65
N TRP A 15 1.35 14.20 -1.70
CA TRP A 15 0.59 15.12 -0.85
C TRP A 15 1.42 16.37 -0.52
N ALA A 16 0.72 17.47 -0.21
CA ALA A 16 1.26 18.68 0.39
C ALA A 16 0.46 19.01 1.65
N PHE A 17 1.16 19.38 2.72
CA PHE A 17 0.56 19.73 4.01
C PHE A 17 1.15 21.05 4.51
N ASP A 18 0.42 21.72 5.41
CA ASP A 18 0.97 22.85 6.15
C ASP A 18 2.16 22.41 7.00
N SER A 19 3.16 23.28 7.12
CA SER A 19 4.42 22.98 7.81
C SER A 19 4.23 22.53 9.26
N GLY A 20 3.21 23.08 9.95
CA GLY A 20 2.86 22.72 11.33
C GLY A 20 2.21 21.34 11.47
N GLU A 21 1.66 20.78 10.39
CA GLU A 21 0.96 19.49 10.41
C GLU A 21 1.81 18.34 9.84
N LEU A 22 2.91 18.65 9.14
CA LEU A 22 3.67 17.68 8.36
C LEU A 22 4.09 16.45 9.18
N SER A 23 4.64 16.65 10.38
CA SER A 23 5.08 15.57 11.26
C SER A 23 3.93 14.65 11.67
N GLU A 24 2.78 15.22 12.02
CA GLU A 24 1.59 14.46 12.40
C GLU A 24 1.09 13.63 11.22
N LYS A 25 0.95 14.23 10.04
CA LYS A 25 0.46 13.55 8.84
C LYS A 25 1.39 12.40 8.43
N VAL A 26 2.72 12.63 8.45
CA VAL A 26 3.72 11.60 8.14
C VAL A 26 3.62 10.42 9.11
N ASN A 27 3.51 10.70 10.41
CA ASN A 27 3.39 9.65 11.42
C ASN A 27 2.09 8.84 11.24
N ALA A 28 0.97 9.51 11.00
CA ALA A 28 -0.31 8.83 10.76
C ALA A 28 -0.24 7.87 9.56
N ILE A 29 0.45 8.26 8.48
CA ILE A 29 0.66 7.40 7.31
C ILE A 29 1.55 6.20 7.68
N ALA A 30 2.65 6.44 8.38
CA ALA A 30 3.59 5.39 8.78
C ALA A 30 2.92 4.37 9.72
N GLU A 31 2.15 4.84 10.71
CA GLU A 31 1.39 4.00 11.64
C GLU A 31 0.31 3.20 10.93
N HIS A 32 -0.40 3.82 9.98
CA HIS A 32 -1.39 3.10 9.18
C HIS A 32 -0.75 1.95 8.40
N ILE A 33 0.39 2.17 7.73
CA ILE A 33 1.12 1.12 7.02
C ILE A 33 1.63 0.05 7.99
N ALA A 34 2.16 0.45 9.15
CA ALA A 34 2.66 -0.47 10.18
C ALA A 34 1.56 -1.36 10.79
N SER A 35 0.29 -0.90 10.78
CA SER A 35 -0.85 -1.68 11.25
C SER A 35 -1.32 -2.77 10.26
N GLN A 36 -0.79 -2.79 9.04
CA GLN A 36 -1.16 -3.78 8.02
C GLN A 36 -0.34 -5.08 8.17
N PRO A 37 -0.85 -6.22 7.66
CA PRO A 37 -0.07 -7.46 7.63
C PRO A 37 1.24 -7.26 6.84
N ARG A 38 2.38 -7.57 7.46
CA ARG A 38 3.71 -7.40 6.86
C ARG A 38 3.82 -8.02 5.47
N GLU A 39 3.40 -9.27 5.33
CA GLU A 39 3.48 -10.02 4.07
C GLU A 39 2.61 -9.39 2.97
N ALA A 40 1.46 -8.82 3.32
CA ALA A 40 0.60 -8.14 2.36
C ALA A 40 1.27 -6.87 1.83
N VAL A 41 1.86 -6.05 2.72
CA VAL A 41 2.57 -4.82 2.32
C VAL A 41 3.78 -5.15 1.44
N MET A 42 4.59 -6.15 1.81
CA MET A 42 5.76 -6.55 1.04
C MET A 42 5.39 -7.02 -0.37
N ARG A 43 4.37 -7.89 -0.48
CA ARG A 43 3.91 -8.42 -1.78
C ARG A 43 3.29 -7.34 -2.65
N ALA A 44 2.44 -6.48 -2.09
CA ALA A 44 1.87 -5.35 -2.82
C ALA A 44 2.96 -4.43 -3.38
N LYS A 45 3.99 -4.11 -2.57
CA LYS A 45 5.14 -3.32 -3.03
C LYS A 45 5.91 -4.02 -4.15
N ALA A 46 6.09 -5.34 -4.08
CA ALA A 46 6.75 -6.12 -5.13
C ALA A 46 5.97 -6.10 -6.45
N CYS A 47 4.64 -6.22 -6.40
CA CYS A 47 3.77 -6.14 -7.58
C CYS A 47 3.80 -4.73 -8.20
N ILE A 48 3.74 -3.66 -7.40
CA ILE A 48 3.87 -2.28 -7.89
C ILE A 48 5.21 -2.09 -8.61
N ALA A 49 6.29 -2.62 -8.06
CA ALA A 49 7.61 -2.55 -8.69
C ALA A 49 7.66 -3.35 -10.00
N ALA A 50 7.01 -4.51 -10.08
CA ALA A 50 6.94 -5.31 -11.29
C ALA A 50 6.17 -4.61 -12.41
N ALA A 51 5.12 -3.86 -12.09
CA ALA A 51 4.33 -3.11 -13.08
C ALA A 51 5.13 -2.05 -13.84
N LEU A 52 6.24 -1.58 -13.25
CA LEU A 52 7.14 -0.58 -13.86
C LEU A 52 8.35 -1.21 -14.56
N ASP A 53 8.53 -2.52 -14.46
CA ASP A 53 9.69 -3.23 -15.01
C ASP A 53 9.25 -4.17 -16.15
N PRO A 54 9.53 -3.82 -17.42
CA PRO A 54 9.13 -4.62 -18.57
C PRO A 54 9.86 -5.96 -18.68
N ALA A 55 10.92 -6.20 -17.88
CA ALA A 55 11.58 -7.49 -17.81
C ALA A 55 10.86 -8.51 -16.89
N ARG A 56 9.85 -8.06 -16.14
CA ARG A 56 9.13 -8.89 -15.17
C ARG A 56 7.72 -9.20 -15.66
N ASP A 57 7.29 -10.43 -15.40
CA ASP A 57 5.90 -10.83 -15.60
C ASP A 57 5.08 -10.42 -14.37
N GLY A 58 4.67 -9.14 -14.33
CA GLY A 58 3.90 -8.60 -13.22
C GLY A 58 2.57 -9.34 -12.97
N PHE A 59 1.96 -9.91 -14.02
CA PHE A 59 0.73 -10.68 -13.89
C PHE A 59 0.97 -12.00 -13.17
N ALA A 60 2.00 -12.76 -13.56
CA ALA A 60 2.36 -13.99 -12.88
C ALA A 60 2.70 -13.73 -11.39
N GLU A 61 3.44 -12.67 -11.10
CA GLU A 61 3.80 -12.30 -9.73
C GLU A 61 2.56 -11.96 -8.86
N GLU A 62 1.58 -11.26 -9.42
CA GLU A 62 0.33 -10.94 -8.71
C GLU A 62 -0.47 -12.20 -8.35
N ILE A 63 -0.55 -13.16 -9.27
CA ILE A 63 -1.21 -14.45 -9.03
C ILE A 63 -0.50 -15.23 -7.91
N GLU A 64 0.83 -15.26 -7.91
CA GLU A 64 1.62 -15.92 -6.87
C GLU A 64 1.45 -15.25 -5.51
N ALA A 65 1.49 -13.91 -5.46
CA ALA A 65 1.27 -13.13 -4.25
C ALA A 65 -0.11 -13.43 -3.65
N THR A 66 -1.16 -13.44 -4.48
CA THR A 66 -2.54 -13.73 -4.04
C THR A 66 -2.66 -15.15 -3.49
N ARG A 67 -2.08 -16.15 -4.17
CA ARG A 67 -2.08 -17.54 -3.71
C ARG A 67 -1.37 -17.68 -2.37
N PHE A 68 -0.20 -17.05 -2.22
CA PHE A 68 0.57 -17.05 -0.99
C PHE A 68 -0.24 -16.45 0.17
N LEU A 69 -0.80 -15.25 -0.01
CA LEU A 69 -1.60 -14.58 1.03
C LEU A 69 -2.87 -15.36 1.38
N GLY A 70 -3.54 -15.98 0.41
CA GLY A 70 -4.73 -16.80 0.66
C GLY A 70 -4.48 -18.03 1.55
N SER A 71 -3.23 -18.50 1.61
CA SER A 71 -2.82 -19.59 2.51
C SER A 71 -2.55 -19.13 3.95
N HIS A 72 -2.44 -17.82 4.21
CA HIS A 72 -2.12 -17.30 5.54
C HIS A 72 -3.32 -17.31 6.48
N ALA A 73 -3.08 -17.71 7.73
CA ALA A 73 -4.10 -17.73 8.77
C ALA A 73 -4.69 -16.33 9.02
N GLU A 74 -3.86 -15.29 9.04
CA GLU A 74 -4.31 -13.92 9.23
C GLU A 74 -5.26 -13.45 8.12
N ALA A 75 -4.95 -13.76 6.86
CA ALA A 75 -5.82 -13.43 5.73
C ALA A 75 -7.19 -14.10 5.86
N ARG A 76 -7.21 -15.39 6.24
CA ARG A 76 -8.46 -16.13 6.50
C ARG A 76 -9.28 -15.51 7.64
N THR A 77 -8.63 -15.12 8.74
CA THR A 77 -9.31 -14.42 9.85
C THR A 77 -9.93 -13.10 9.42
N ARG A 78 -9.18 -12.28 8.66
CA ARG A 78 -9.68 -11.00 8.13
C ARG A 78 -10.85 -11.19 7.15
N ILE A 79 -10.79 -12.20 6.28
CA ILE A 79 -11.89 -12.57 5.37
C ILE A 79 -13.13 -13.00 6.16
N ALA A 80 -12.97 -13.88 7.16
CA ALA A 80 -14.08 -14.32 8.00
C ALA A 80 -14.72 -13.15 8.75
N ALA A 81 -13.92 -12.24 9.31
CA ALA A 81 -14.41 -11.04 9.99
C ALA A 81 -15.16 -10.10 9.03
N PHE A 82 -14.69 -9.95 7.79
CA PHE A 82 -15.39 -9.20 6.75
C PHE A 82 -16.76 -9.82 6.45
N LEU A 83 -16.81 -11.14 6.18
CA LEU A 83 -18.06 -11.84 5.87
C LEU A 83 -19.06 -11.82 7.03
N ALA A 84 -18.58 -11.84 8.28
CA ALA A 84 -19.43 -11.74 9.47
C ALA A 84 -20.09 -10.36 9.63
N ARG A 85 -19.49 -9.29 9.10
CA ARG A 85 -20.05 -7.93 9.11
C ARG A 85 -21.06 -7.69 7.99
N SER A 86 -21.04 -8.52 6.95
CA SER A 86 -21.97 -8.45 5.82
C SER A 86 -23.25 -9.27 6.03
N LYS A 87 -23.49 -9.75 7.25
CA LYS A 87 -24.72 -10.40 7.69
C LYS A 87 -25.59 -9.47 8.52
#